data_AF-A0A453SMC2-F1
#
_entry.id   AF-A0A453SMC2-F1
#
_cell.length_a   1.000
_cell.length_b   1.000
_cell.length_c   1.000
_cell.angle_alpha   90.00
_cell.angle_beta   90.00
_cell.angle_gamma   90.00
#
_symmetry.space_group_name_H-M   'P 1'
#
loop_
_entity.id
_entity.type
_entity.pdbx_description
1 polymer ?
#
loop_
_entity_poly.entity_id
_entity_poly.type
_entity_poly.pdbx_seq_one_letter_code
_entity_poly.pdbx_strand_id
1 'polypeptide(L)'
;MRDLVLSQPVQSKNPKIAFMFLTPSSLPFEKLWEKFFMGHEDRYTIYVHASREKTVHASPIFAGRDIRSEKVVWGTVTMIDAERRLLANALQDADNQHFVLLSESCVPLHNFDYVYSYLMETNISFVDSFDDPGPHGAGRYSEHMLPEIVKRDWRKGAQWFTVKRQHAVLILVDTLYYGKFKRYCKPGNEYHNCYSDEHYLPTLFNMVDPTGIANWSVTRVDWSEGKWHPKVYRAVDTSFELLKSIASIDESVHVTSNAKHEMQRRPCMWN
;
A
#
# COMPACT_ATOMS: atom_id res chain seq x y z
N MET A 1 9.67 -14.24 12.85
CA MET A 1 9.05 -13.00 12.31
C MET A 1 9.46 -11.79 13.12
N ARG A 2 9.21 -11.73 14.44
CA ARG A 2 9.71 -10.63 15.30
C ARG A 2 11.23 -10.45 15.25
N ASP A 3 11.99 -11.54 15.18
CA ASP A 3 13.46 -11.46 15.07
C ASP A 3 13.95 -10.79 13.77
N LEU A 4 13.15 -10.85 12.69
CA LEU A 4 13.47 -10.14 11.43
C LEU A 4 13.27 -8.63 11.59
N VAL A 5 12.24 -8.22 12.32
CA VAL A 5 11.99 -6.80 12.64
C VAL A 5 13.10 -6.24 13.53
N LEU A 6 13.62 -7.05 14.46
CA LEU A 6 14.71 -6.67 15.36
C LEU A 6 16.10 -6.79 14.72
N SER A 7 16.23 -7.34 13.52
CA SER A 7 17.51 -7.49 12.84
C SER A 7 18.04 -6.13 12.36
N GLN A 8 19.38 -5.99 12.30
CA GLN A 8 19.98 -4.75 11.83
C GLN A 8 19.60 -4.47 10.37
N PRO A 9 19.14 -3.24 10.03
CA PRO A 9 18.84 -2.87 8.66
C PRO A 9 20.05 -3.04 7.75
N VAL A 10 19.81 -3.53 6.53
CA VAL A 10 20.84 -3.56 5.49
C VAL A 10 21.27 -2.13 5.19
N GLN A 11 22.54 -1.81 5.50
CA GLN A 11 23.08 -0.50 5.19
C GLN A 11 23.37 -0.39 3.69
N SER A 12 22.80 0.64 3.05
CA SER A 12 23.12 1.03 1.67
C SER A 12 23.97 2.29 1.67
N LYS A 13 24.94 2.35 0.76
CA LYS A 13 25.75 3.56 0.52
C LYS A 13 25.03 4.58 -0.37
N ASN A 14 24.01 4.15 -1.10
CA ASN A 14 23.21 5.00 -1.98
C ASN A 14 21.75 4.54 -1.93
N PRO A 15 21.04 4.83 -0.83
CA PRO A 15 19.71 4.26 -0.61
C PRO A 15 18.70 4.79 -1.64
N LYS A 16 17.76 3.93 -2.03
CA LYS A 16 16.75 4.20 -3.06
C LYS A 16 15.35 3.90 -2.56
N ILE A 17 14.38 4.51 -3.23
CA ILE A 17 12.97 4.16 -3.11
C ILE A 17 12.54 3.32 -4.32
N ALA A 18 11.97 2.14 -4.05
CA ALA A 18 11.34 1.30 -5.07
C ALA A 18 9.89 1.74 -5.29
N PHE A 19 9.60 2.30 -6.45
CA PHE A 19 8.24 2.62 -6.89
C PHE A 19 7.65 1.42 -7.65
N MET A 20 6.65 0.81 -7.06
CA MET A 20 6.04 -0.44 -7.53
C MET A 20 4.62 -0.14 -8.03
N PHE A 21 4.41 -0.27 -9.33
CA PHE A 21 3.14 -0.01 -9.98
C PHE A 21 2.39 -1.32 -10.21
N LEU A 22 1.23 -1.48 -9.58
CA LEU A 22 0.31 -2.58 -9.82
C LEU A 22 -0.88 -2.07 -10.65
N THR A 23 -0.98 -2.54 -11.89
CA THR A 23 -1.92 -1.99 -12.87
C THR A 23 -2.71 -3.10 -13.56
N PRO A 24 -3.94 -2.81 -14.05
CA PRO A 24 -4.63 -3.72 -14.94
C PRO A 24 -3.95 -3.77 -16.33
N SER A 25 -3.44 -2.63 -16.83
CA SER A 25 -2.79 -2.50 -18.13
C SER A 25 -1.85 -1.27 -18.15
N SER A 26 -1.98 -0.36 -19.11
CA SER A 26 -1.07 0.78 -19.31
C SER A 26 -1.13 1.80 -18.17
N LEU A 27 -0.03 2.54 -18.02
CA LEU A 27 0.10 3.64 -17.07
C LEU A 27 -0.24 4.96 -17.78
N PRO A 28 -1.42 5.57 -17.55
CA PRO A 28 -1.83 6.79 -18.25
C PRO A 28 -0.98 8.01 -17.84
N PHE A 29 -0.37 7.98 -16.66
CA PHE A 29 0.39 9.09 -16.08
C PHE A 29 1.91 8.95 -16.21
N GLU A 30 2.42 8.11 -17.12
CA GLU A 30 3.87 7.91 -17.29
C GLU A 30 4.65 9.22 -17.48
N LYS A 31 4.15 10.15 -18.30
CA LYS A 31 4.81 11.45 -18.52
C LYS A 31 4.82 12.34 -17.27
N LEU A 32 3.84 12.20 -16.38
CA LEU A 32 3.83 12.91 -15.11
C LEU A 32 4.87 12.32 -14.16
N TRP A 33 4.93 10.99 -14.07
CA TRP A 33 5.94 10.29 -13.29
C TRP A 33 7.36 10.54 -13.82
N GLU A 34 7.55 10.60 -15.14
CA GLU A 34 8.83 10.98 -15.77
C GLU A 34 9.29 12.36 -15.31
N LYS A 35 8.39 13.35 -15.27
CA LYS A 35 8.71 14.69 -14.74
C LYS A 35 9.03 14.66 -13.25
N PHE A 36 8.33 13.83 -12.47
CA PHE A 36 8.59 13.66 -11.04
C PHE A 36 9.98 13.07 -10.78
N PHE A 37 10.42 12.11 -11.60
CA PHE A 37 11.69 11.40 -11.42
C PHE A 37 12.93 12.09 -12.03
N MET A 38 12.72 13.05 -12.93
CA MET A 38 13.79 13.70 -13.69
C MET A 38 14.89 14.29 -12.80
N GLY A 39 16.14 13.87 -13.04
CA GLY A 39 17.33 14.36 -12.31
C GLY A 39 17.61 13.63 -10.99
N HIS A 40 16.95 12.50 -10.74
CA HIS A 40 17.07 11.72 -9.50
C HIS A 40 17.29 10.23 -9.75
N GLU A 41 17.83 9.87 -10.92
CA GLU A 41 17.92 8.50 -11.45
C GLU A 41 18.73 7.54 -10.55
N ASP A 42 19.55 8.06 -9.65
CA ASP A 42 20.36 7.31 -8.69
C ASP A 42 19.64 7.01 -7.37
N ARG A 43 18.47 7.63 -7.11
CA ARG A 43 17.71 7.57 -5.84
C ARG A 43 16.40 6.78 -5.93
N TYR A 44 16.07 6.20 -7.08
CA TYR A 44 14.86 5.39 -7.23
C TYR A 44 15.05 4.19 -8.15
N THR A 45 14.11 3.23 -8.03
CA THR A 45 13.91 2.15 -8.98
C THR A 45 12.42 2.01 -9.29
N ILE A 46 12.08 1.47 -10.46
CA ILE A 46 10.70 1.32 -10.94
C ILE A 46 10.45 -0.16 -11.26
N TYR A 47 9.30 -0.67 -10.80
CA TYR A 47 8.81 -2.01 -11.10
C TYR A 47 7.34 -1.94 -11.50
N VAL A 48 6.96 -2.61 -12.58
CA VAL A 48 5.58 -2.60 -13.10
C VAL A 48 5.04 -4.03 -13.14
N HIS A 49 3.87 -4.24 -12.54
CA HIS A 49 3.09 -5.47 -12.66
C HIS A 49 1.78 -5.17 -13.39
N ALA A 50 1.74 -5.48 -14.69
CA ALA A 50 0.57 -5.31 -15.54
C ALA A 50 -0.27 -6.60 -15.62
N SER A 51 -1.43 -6.61 -14.97
CA SER A 51 -2.22 -7.82 -14.74
C SER A 51 -2.92 -8.42 -15.96
N ARG A 52 -3.26 -7.63 -16.99
CA ARG A 52 -4.08 -8.10 -18.13
C ARG A 52 -3.29 -8.16 -19.42
N GLU A 53 -2.59 -7.09 -19.74
CA GLU A 53 -1.93 -6.92 -21.03
C GLU A 53 -0.52 -6.39 -20.84
N LYS A 54 0.41 -6.84 -21.70
CA LYS A 54 1.75 -6.29 -21.75
C LYS A 54 1.68 -4.87 -22.29
N THR A 55 2.26 -3.93 -21.56
CA THR A 55 2.16 -2.51 -21.87
C THR A 55 3.26 -2.04 -22.79
N VAL A 56 2.91 -1.18 -23.74
CA VAL A 56 3.88 -0.37 -24.46
C VAL A 56 4.02 0.94 -23.69
N HIS A 57 5.18 1.14 -23.08
CA HIS A 57 5.47 2.36 -22.32
C HIS A 57 5.72 3.53 -23.28
N ALA A 58 5.03 4.64 -23.03
CA ALA A 58 5.22 5.89 -23.74
C ALA A 58 6.44 6.67 -23.22
N SER A 59 6.83 6.43 -21.97
CA SER A 59 7.98 7.07 -21.33
C SER A 59 9.19 6.13 -21.25
N PRO A 60 10.42 6.62 -21.57
CA PRO A 60 11.62 5.79 -21.58
C PRO A 60 12.01 5.27 -20.20
N ILE A 61 11.65 5.95 -19.10
CA ILE A 61 12.03 5.51 -17.75
C ILE A 61 11.32 4.22 -17.31
N PHE A 62 10.17 3.92 -17.92
CA PHE A 62 9.40 2.69 -17.69
C PHE A 62 9.80 1.55 -18.63
N ALA A 63 10.60 1.81 -19.67
CA ALA A 63 11.05 0.77 -20.59
C ALA A 63 11.85 -0.31 -19.84
N GLY A 64 11.43 -1.57 -19.99
CA GLY A 64 12.07 -2.73 -19.35
C GLY A 64 11.84 -2.82 -17.84
N ARG A 65 10.86 -2.08 -17.28
CA ARG A 65 10.52 -2.13 -15.86
C ARG A 65 9.41 -3.12 -15.51
N ASP A 66 8.79 -3.74 -16.51
CA ASP A 66 7.82 -4.82 -16.31
C ASP A 66 8.45 -6.05 -15.66
N ILE A 67 7.86 -6.49 -14.55
CA ILE A 67 8.14 -7.79 -13.96
C ILE A 67 7.26 -8.86 -14.61
N ARG A 68 7.61 -10.13 -14.40
CA ARG A 68 6.74 -11.25 -14.79
C ARG A 68 5.43 -11.20 -13.99
N SER A 69 4.37 -10.75 -14.66
CA SER A 69 3.05 -10.52 -14.08
C SER A 69 2.13 -11.72 -14.20
N GLU A 70 1.09 -11.78 -13.36
CA GLU A 70 -0.01 -12.74 -13.45
C GLU A 70 -1.36 -12.02 -13.39
N LYS A 71 -2.43 -12.75 -13.71
CA LYS A 71 -3.78 -12.22 -13.59
C LYS A 71 -4.16 -11.96 -12.13
N VAL A 72 -4.64 -10.75 -11.89
CA VAL A 72 -5.19 -10.28 -10.62
C VAL A 72 -6.71 -10.20 -10.72
N VAL A 73 -7.37 -10.69 -9.68
CA VAL A 73 -8.82 -10.61 -9.47
C VAL A 73 -9.06 -9.80 -8.21
N TRP A 74 -9.84 -8.72 -8.36
CA TRP A 74 -10.12 -7.77 -7.28
C TRP A 74 -10.67 -8.46 -6.04
N GLY A 75 -10.17 -8.05 -4.87
CA GLY A 75 -10.56 -8.56 -3.56
C GLY A 75 -10.09 -9.96 -3.19
N THR A 76 -9.44 -10.68 -4.12
CA THR A 76 -8.90 -12.01 -3.84
C THR A 76 -7.44 -11.93 -3.44
N VAL A 77 -6.91 -13.05 -2.92
CA VAL A 77 -5.47 -13.19 -2.61
C VAL A 77 -4.53 -12.90 -3.78
N THR A 78 -5.02 -12.96 -5.03
CA THR A 78 -4.17 -12.66 -6.20
C THR A 78 -3.69 -11.22 -6.21
N MET A 79 -4.36 -10.30 -5.50
CA MET A 79 -3.89 -8.95 -5.26
C MET A 79 -2.59 -8.95 -4.42
N ILE A 80 -2.62 -9.67 -3.29
CA ILE A 80 -1.45 -9.85 -2.42
C ILE A 80 -0.33 -10.61 -3.14
N ASP A 81 -0.66 -11.57 -4.01
CA ASP A 81 0.33 -12.29 -4.80
C ASP A 81 1.10 -11.36 -5.75
N ALA A 82 0.41 -10.40 -6.36
CA ALA A 82 1.03 -9.40 -7.23
C ALA A 82 1.92 -8.42 -6.43
N GLU A 83 1.45 -7.94 -5.28
CA GLU A 83 2.23 -7.10 -4.37
C GLU A 83 3.50 -7.80 -3.90
N ARG A 84 3.40 -9.08 -3.50
CA ARG A 84 4.56 -9.90 -3.11
C ARG A 84 5.53 -10.11 -4.26
N ARG A 85 5.06 -10.27 -5.50
CA ARG A 85 5.92 -10.36 -6.69
C ARG A 85 6.68 -9.06 -6.95
N LEU A 86 6.02 -7.92 -6.82
CA LEU A 86 6.66 -6.61 -6.91
C LEU A 86 7.74 -6.46 -5.85
N LEU A 87 7.41 -6.75 -4.58
CA LEU A 87 8.37 -6.74 -3.47
C LEU A 87 9.55 -7.68 -3.71
N ALA A 88 9.31 -8.90 -4.18
CA ALA A 88 10.37 -9.88 -4.44
C ALA A 88 11.35 -9.42 -5.54
N ASN A 89 10.88 -8.72 -6.56
CA ASN A 89 11.75 -8.14 -7.60
C ASN A 89 12.48 -6.90 -7.07
N ALA A 90 11.78 -6.05 -6.32
CA ALA A 90 12.36 -4.84 -5.76
C ALA A 90 13.43 -5.11 -4.69
N LEU A 91 13.27 -6.16 -3.88
CA LEU A 91 14.21 -6.53 -2.82
C LEU A 91 15.55 -7.06 -3.35
N GLN A 92 15.64 -7.43 -4.64
CA GLN A 92 16.89 -7.87 -5.26
C GLN A 92 17.92 -6.74 -5.34
N ASP A 93 17.48 -5.49 -5.47
CA ASP A 93 18.37 -4.34 -5.29
C ASP A 93 18.58 -4.10 -3.80
N ALA A 94 19.82 -4.25 -3.33
CA ALA A 94 20.21 -4.02 -1.95
C ALA A 94 20.12 -2.54 -1.55
N ASP A 95 20.12 -1.62 -2.51
CA ASP A 95 19.98 -0.19 -2.27
C ASP A 95 18.54 0.24 -2.04
N ASN A 96 17.53 -0.55 -2.46
CA ASN A 96 16.14 -0.25 -2.16
C ASN A 96 15.85 -0.38 -0.66
N GLN A 97 15.62 0.74 0.02
CA GLN A 97 15.38 0.82 1.46
C GLN A 97 13.92 1.14 1.81
N HIS A 98 13.15 1.69 0.87
CA HIS A 98 11.73 1.97 1.02
C HIS A 98 10.97 1.49 -0.24
N PHE A 99 9.75 0.98 -0.05
CA PHE A 99 8.96 0.35 -1.09
C PHE A 99 7.58 0.98 -1.12
N VAL A 100 7.17 1.54 -2.27
CA VAL A 100 5.93 2.31 -2.43
C VAL A 100 5.02 1.57 -3.41
N LEU A 101 3.83 1.17 -2.98
CA LEU A 101 2.82 0.57 -3.86
C LEU A 101 1.92 1.66 -4.46
N LEU A 102 1.78 1.65 -5.78
CA LEU A 102 0.98 2.60 -6.56
C LEU A 102 0.08 1.86 -7.55
N SER A 103 -1.06 2.46 -7.88
CA SER A 103 -1.90 2.06 -9.01
C SER A 103 -1.65 2.96 -10.22
N GLU A 104 -2.27 2.63 -11.36
CA GLU A 104 -2.26 3.45 -12.57
C GLU A 104 -2.93 4.82 -12.41
N SER A 105 -3.75 4.98 -11.38
CA SER A 105 -4.47 6.22 -11.05
C SER A 105 -3.75 7.11 -10.04
N CYS A 106 -2.63 6.66 -9.46
CA CYS A 106 -1.86 7.44 -8.51
C CYS A 106 -1.07 8.56 -9.19
N VAL A 107 -1.04 9.73 -8.55
CA VAL A 107 -0.25 10.89 -8.97
C VAL A 107 0.49 11.47 -7.75
N PRO A 108 1.73 11.98 -7.92
CA PRO A 108 2.45 12.62 -6.84
C PRO A 108 1.87 14.01 -6.54
N LEU A 109 1.75 14.35 -5.25
CA LEU A 109 1.29 15.68 -4.77
C LEU A 109 2.44 16.61 -4.36
N HIS A 110 3.60 16.04 -4.05
CA HIS A 110 4.82 16.76 -3.71
C HIS A 110 5.93 16.44 -4.72
N ASN A 111 6.99 17.23 -4.73
CA ASN A 111 8.17 16.95 -5.54
C ASN A 111 8.96 15.74 -4.99
N PHE A 112 9.88 15.22 -5.80
CA PHE A 112 10.64 14.02 -5.44
C PHE A 112 11.50 14.23 -4.20
N ASP A 113 12.22 15.34 -4.07
CA ASP A 113 13.07 15.61 -2.91
C ASP A 113 12.29 15.56 -1.59
N TYR A 114 11.09 16.16 -1.57
CA TYR A 114 10.20 16.10 -0.42
C TYR A 114 9.81 14.65 -0.10
N VAL A 115 9.32 13.90 -1.09
CA VAL A 115 8.89 12.50 -0.91
C VAL A 115 10.06 11.64 -0.45
N TYR A 116 11.24 11.85 -1.04
CA TYR A 116 12.45 11.12 -0.72
C TYR A 116 12.88 11.37 0.72
N SER A 117 13.06 12.62 1.13
CA SER A 117 13.39 12.97 2.52
C SER A 117 12.35 12.43 3.49
N TYR A 118 11.06 12.64 3.22
CA TYR A 118 9.97 12.18 4.08
C TYR A 118 10.00 10.67 4.35
N LEU A 119 10.18 9.86 3.30
CA LEU A 119 10.19 8.41 3.41
C LEU A 119 11.53 7.83 3.87
N MET A 120 12.65 8.52 3.61
CA MET A 120 13.98 8.04 3.93
C MET A 120 14.41 8.38 5.35
N GLU A 121 14.03 9.55 5.87
CA GLU A 121 14.45 10.05 7.20
C GLU A 121 13.63 9.48 8.35
N THR A 122 12.45 8.91 8.07
CA THR A 122 11.64 8.19 9.08
C THR A 122 12.18 6.79 9.37
N ASN A 123 11.88 6.23 10.55
CA ASN A 123 12.16 4.83 10.89
C ASN A 123 10.92 3.92 10.84
N ILE A 124 9.74 4.46 10.52
CA ILE A 124 8.50 3.69 10.47
C ILE A 124 8.05 3.46 9.02
N SER A 125 7.03 2.60 8.87
CA SER A 125 6.31 2.37 7.62
C SER A 125 4.89 2.95 7.69
N PHE A 126 4.32 3.27 6.54
CA PHE A 126 3.00 3.89 6.44
C PHE A 126 2.01 2.88 5.86
N VAL A 127 1.22 2.32 6.76
CA VAL A 127 0.16 1.34 6.47
C VAL A 127 -1.06 1.78 7.28
N ASP A 128 -2.20 1.95 6.62
CA ASP A 128 -3.46 2.20 7.30
C ASP A 128 -3.81 1.03 8.22
N SER A 129 -4.20 1.32 9.46
CA SER A 129 -4.58 0.29 10.41
C SER A 129 -5.61 0.81 11.41
N PHE A 130 -6.83 0.34 11.24
CA PHE A 130 -8.00 0.74 12.00
C PHE A 130 -8.66 -0.47 12.66
N ASP A 131 -9.14 -0.27 13.89
CA ASP A 131 -10.14 -1.14 14.50
C ASP A 131 -11.52 -0.62 14.12
N ASP A 132 -12.16 -1.32 13.18
CA ASP A 132 -13.51 -1.00 12.70
C ASP A 132 -14.47 -2.10 13.16
N PRO A 133 -15.39 -1.81 14.10
CA PRO A 133 -16.29 -2.82 14.65
C PRO A 133 -17.44 -3.20 13.70
N GLY A 134 -17.59 -2.52 12.56
CA GLY A 134 -18.71 -2.66 11.65
C GLY A 134 -18.54 -3.75 10.57
N PRO A 135 -19.50 -3.84 9.64
CA PRO A 135 -19.55 -4.85 8.57
C PRO A 135 -18.37 -4.79 7.59
N HIS A 136 -17.66 -3.66 7.46
CA HIS A 136 -16.50 -3.55 6.57
C HIS A 136 -15.16 -3.82 7.29
N GLY A 137 -15.20 -3.97 8.61
CA GLY A 137 -14.06 -4.29 9.47
C GLY A 137 -14.19 -5.68 10.10
N ALA A 138 -14.51 -5.72 11.39
CA ALA A 138 -14.68 -6.92 12.19
C ALA A 138 -15.81 -7.84 11.71
N GLY A 139 -16.79 -7.32 10.94
CA GLY A 139 -17.82 -8.13 10.29
C GLY A 139 -17.30 -9.08 9.22
N ARG A 140 -16.09 -8.82 8.68
CA ARG A 140 -15.39 -9.66 7.69
C ARG A 140 -14.49 -10.73 8.32
N TYR A 141 -14.36 -10.74 9.65
CA TYR A 141 -13.56 -11.73 10.36
C TYR A 141 -14.22 -13.11 10.31
N SER A 142 -13.41 -14.15 10.14
CA SER A 142 -13.84 -15.55 10.19
C SER A 142 -13.18 -16.29 11.36
N GLU A 143 -13.93 -17.11 12.09
CA GLU A 143 -13.40 -17.96 13.17
C GLU A 143 -12.35 -18.97 12.67
N HIS A 144 -12.34 -19.29 11.37
CA HIS A 144 -11.28 -20.13 10.77
C HIS A 144 -9.88 -19.48 10.79
N MET A 145 -9.81 -18.18 11.12
CA MET A 145 -8.55 -17.46 11.35
C MET A 145 -7.86 -17.90 12.65
N LEU A 146 -8.59 -18.48 13.61
CA LEU A 146 -8.04 -19.02 14.84
C LEU A 146 -7.17 -20.28 14.61
N PRO A 147 -6.22 -20.56 15.53
CA PRO A 147 -5.79 -19.71 16.65
C PRO A 147 -4.81 -18.59 16.25
N GLU A 148 -4.30 -18.59 15.02
CA GLU A 148 -3.20 -17.73 14.57
C GLU A 148 -3.55 -16.25 14.58
N ILE A 149 -4.80 -15.90 14.24
CA ILE A 149 -5.28 -14.51 14.22
C ILE A 149 -6.57 -14.46 15.04
N VAL A 150 -6.47 -13.93 16.26
CA VAL A 150 -7.63 -13.69 17.10
C VAL A 150 -8.36 -12.41 16.67
N LYS A 151 -9.68 -12.36 16.87
CA LYS A 151 -10.51 -11.25 16.40
C LYS A 151 -10.06 -9.87 16.90
N ARG A 152 -9.50 -9.77 18.12
CA ARG A 152 -8.99 -8.51 18.69
C ARG A 152 -7.86 -7.90 17.87
N ASP A 153 -7.09 -8.74 17.18
CA ASP A 153 -5.93 -8.31 16.40
C ASP A 153 -6.28 -8.03 14.93
N TRP A 154 -7.51 -8.32 14.52
CA TRP A 154 -8.02 -8.01 13.18
C TRP A 154 -8.07 -6.51 12.94
N ARG A 155 -7.54 -6.07 11.80
CA ARG A 155 -7.50 -4.65 11.41
C ARG A 155 -8.00 -4.47 9.99
N LYS A 156 -8.47 -3.26 9.72
CA LYS A 156 -8.83 -2.76 8.39
C LYS A 156 -7.85 -1.67 7.97
N GLY A 157 -7.54 -1.58 6.69
CA GLY A 157 -6.80 -0.48 6.09
C GLY A 157 -7.09 -0.37 4.59
N ALA A 158 -6.50 0.60 3.93
CA ALA A 158 -6.47 0.67 2.49
C ALA A 158 -5.36 -0.25 1.92
N GLN A 159 -5.48 -0.59 0.63
CA GLN A 159 -4.49 -1.40 -0.07
C GLN A 159 -3.11 -0.71 -0.17
N TRP A 160 -3.10 0.61 -0.40
CA TRP A 160 -1.86 1.36 -0.63
C TRP A 160 -1.00 1.43 0.63
N PHE A 161 0.28 1.05 0.48
CA PHE A 161 1.26 1.10 1.55
C PHE A 161 2.58 1.70 1.07
N THR A 162 3.34 2.22 2.03
CA THR A 162 4.79 2.40 1.89
C THR A 162 5.51 1.75 3.06
N VAL A 163 6.47 0.89 2.76
CA VAL A 163 7.13 0.07 3.79
C VAL A 163 8.64 0.14 3.69
N LYS A 164 9.30 0.10 4.84
CA LYS A 164 10.74 -0.06 4.96
C LYS A 164 11.16 -1.47 4.57
N ARG A 165 12.44 -1.64 4.21
CA ARG A 165 13.00 -2.91 3.75
C ARG A 165 12.72 -4.09 4.68
N GLN A 166 12.85 -3.93 6.00
CA GLN A 166 12.57 -5.00 6.96
C GLN A 166 11.11 -5.47 6.90
N HIS A 167 10.16 -4.56 6.69
CA HIS A 167 8.75 -4.88 6.53
C HIS A 167 8.44 -5.49 5.18
N ALA A 168 9.11 -5.04 4.10
CA ALA A 168 9.03 -5.70 2.80
C ALA A 168 9.50 -7.16 2.86
N VAL A 169 10.62 -7.44 3.55
CA VAL A 169 11.10 -8.81 3.79
C VAL A 169 10.10 -9.61 4.62
N LEU A 170 9.54 -9.02 5.69
CA LEU A 170 8.53 -9.67 6.52
C LEU A 170 7.30 -10.10 5.70
N ILE A 171 6.79 -9.23 4.83
CA ILE A 171 5.67 -9.56 3.93
C ILE A 171 6.04 -10.73 3.02
N LEU A 172 7.25 -10.73 2.46
CA LEU A 172 7.69 -11.76 1.51
C LEU A 172 7.88 -13.13 2.16
N VAL A 173 8.37 -13.18 3.40
CA VAL A 173 8.66 -14.43 4.11
C VAL A 173 7.48 -14.94 4.95
N ASP A 174 6.44 -14.13 5.17
CA ASP A 174 5.25 -14.60 5.88
C ASP A 174 4.50 -15.64 5.03
N THR A 175 4.48 -16.87 5.53
CA THR A 175 3.68 -17.97 4.99
C THR A 175 2.50 -18.33 5.89
N LEU A 176 2.52 -17.91 7.16
CA LEU A 176 1.55 -18.32 8.17
C LEU A 176 0.27 -17.48 8.05
N TYR A 177 0.39 -16.16 8.22
CA TYR A 177 -0.77 -15.29 8.20
C TYR A 177 -1.29 -15.13 6.77
N TYR A 178 -0.40 -14.88 5.80
CA TYR A 178 -0.74 -14.94 4.38
C TYR A 178 -1.49 -16.23 4.01
N GLY A 179 -1.06 -17.38 4.53
CA GLY A 179 -1.72 -18.67 4.29
C GLY A 179 -3.16 -18.72 4.81
N LYS A 180 -3.45 -18.08 5.95
CA LYS A 180 -4.81 -17.92 6.48
C LYS A 180 -5.67 -17.02 5.59
N PHE A 181 -5.18 -15.85 5.22
CA PHE A 181 -5.88 -14.93 4.32
C PHE A 181 -6.20 -15.59 2.97
N LYS A 182 -5.22 -16.30 2.39
CA LYS A 182 -5.40 -17.07 1.16
C LYS A 182 -6.54 -18.07 1.21
N ARG A 183 -6.71 -18.74 2.35
CA ARG A 183 -7.72 -19.80 2.51
C ARG A 183 -9.10 -19.24 2.86
N TYR A 184 -9.16 -18.26 3.76
CA TYR A 184 -10.40 -17.88 4.45
C TYR A 184 -10.87 -16.43 4.22
N CYS A 185 -10.06 -15.56 3.62
CA CYS A 185 -10.47 -14.19 3.29
C CYS A 185 -10.71 -14.05 1.79
N LYS A 186 -11.97 -14.15 1.36
CA LYS A 186 -12.36 -14.07 -0.05
C LYS A 186 -13.65 -13.26 -0.22
N PRO A 187 -13.90 -12.70 -1.41
CA PRO A 187 -15.19 -12.14 -1.75
C PRO A 187 -16.29 -13.20 -1.71
N GLY A 188 -17.51 -12.80 -1.38
CA GLY A 188 -18.67 -13.69 -1.30
C GLY A 188 -19.20 -13.86 0.12
N ASN A 189 -20.52 -14.06 0.23
CA ASN A 189 -21.21 -14.14 1.53
C ASN A 189 -20.70 -15.29 2.42
N GLU A 190 -20.31 -16.41 1.82
CA GLU A 190 -19.74 -17.58 2.53
C GLU A 190 -18.40 -17.28 3.23
N TYR A 191 -17.72 -16.21 2.81
CA TYR A 191 -16.45 -15.73 3.38
C TYR A 191 -16.61 -14.34 4.01
N HIS A 192 -17.83 -13.99 4.43
CA HIS A 192 -18.14 -12.69 5.04
C HIS A 192 -17.76 -11.49 4.17
N ASN A 193 -17.67 -11.65 2.84
CA ASN A 193 -17.16 -10.65 1.90
C ASN A 193 -15.83 -10.05 2.36
N CYS A 194 -14.83 -10.90 2.62
CA CYS A 194 -13.50 -10.49 3.08
C CYS A 194 -12.57 -10.14 1.92
N TYR A 195 -11.84 -9.02 2.05
CA TYR A 195 -10.92 -8.48 1.04
C TYR A 195 -9.50 -8.49 1.59
N SER A 196 -8.65 -9.38 1.06
CA SER A 196 -7.33 -9.63 1.67
C SER A 196 -6.41 -8.40 1.62
N ASP A 197 -6.50 -7.61 0.55
CA ASP A 197 -5.78 -6.35 0.33
C ASP A 197 -6.11 -5.26 1.34
N GLU A 198 -7.31 -5.29 1.95
CA GLU A 198 -7.72 -4.33 2.99
C GLU A 198 -7.47 -4.82 4.43
N HIS A 199 -7.10 -6.08 4.62
CA HIS A 199 -7.04 -6.69 5.97
C HIS A 199 -5.72 -7.39 6.29
N TYR A 200 -4.99 -7.92 5.30
CA TYR A 200 -3.80 -8.71 5.54
C TYR A 200 -2.67 -7.90 6.18
N LEU A 201 -2.17 -6.87 5.50
CA LEU A 201 -1.05 -6.06 6.01
C LEU A 201 -1.39 -5.32 7.31
N PRO A 202 -2.56 -4.66 7.46
CA PRO A 202 -2.93 -4.01 8.71
C PRO A 202 -2.94 -4.99 9.89
N THR A 203 -3.49 -6.19 9.69
CA THR A 203 -3.57 -7.24 10.73
C THR A 203 -2.18 -7.80 11.05
N LEU A 204 -1.37 -8.11 10.02
CA LEU A 204 -0.01 -8.62 10.17
C LEU A 204 0.84 -7.68 11.01
N PHE A 205 0.90 -6.40 10.64
CA PHE A 205 1.74 -5.43 11.35
C PHE A 205 1.22 -5.13 12.75
N ASN A 206 -0.09 -5.06 12.98
CA ASN A 206 -0.65 -4.92 14.33
C ASN A 206 -0.23 -6.06 15.28
N MET A 207 -0.06 -7.29 14.77
CA MET A 207 0.37 -8.44 15.58
C MET A 207 1.90 -8.52 15.77
N VAL A 208 2.65 -8.20 14.71
CA VAL A 208 4.10 -8.47 14.65
C VAL A 208 4.93 -7.25 15.05
N ASP A 209 4.57 -6.07 14.58
CA ASP A 209 5.27 -4.80 14.86
C ASP A 209 4.33 -3.59 14.84
N PRO A 210 3.46 -3.43 15.86
CA PRO A 210 2.49 -2.34 15.91
C PRO A 210 3.14 -0.95 16.10
N THR A 211 4.40 -0.90 16.53
CA THR A 211 5.15 0.35 16.75
C THR A 211 6.01 0.75 15.54
N GLY A 212 6.28 -0.18 14.63
CA GLY A 212 7.01 0.08 13.38
C GLY A 212 6.15 0.62 12.24
N ILE A 213 4.83 0.78 12.46
CA ILE A 213 3.92 1.39 11.49
C ILE A 213 3.24 2.64 12.05
N ALA A 214 2.86 3.55 11.16
CA ALA A 214 2.21 4.81 11.51
C ALA A 214 0.71 4.66 11.86
N ASN A 215 0.09 3.54 11.47
CA ASN A 215 -1.38 3.33 11.44
C ASN A 215 -2.13 4.29 10.50
N TRP A 216 -1.42 4.89 9.54
CA TRP A 216 -1.97 5.69 8.45
C TRP A 216 -1.09 5.56 7.19
N SER A 217 -1.66 5.81 6.01
CA SER A 217 -0.99 5.76 4.70
C SER A 217 -0.64 7.14 4.15
N VAL A 218 0.53 7.26 3.48
CA VAL A 218 0.92 8.48 2.74
C VAL A 218 0.18 8.65 1.41
N THR A 219 -0.67 7.68 1.03
CA THR A 219 -1.55 7.80 -0.13
C THR A 219 -2.92 8.32 0.30
N ARG A 220 -3.24 9.56 -0.09
CA ARG A 220 -4.56 10.14 0.16
C ARG A 220 -5.60 9.59 -0.81
N VAL A 221 -6.68 9.07 -0.25
CA VAL A 221 -7.82 8.52 -1.00
C VAL A 221 -9.11 9.14 -0.50
N ASP A 222 -10.00 9.58 -1.40
CA ASP A 222 -11.26 10.24 -1.04
C ASP A 222 -12.42 9.24 -0.98
N TRP A 223 -12.80 8.86 0.24
CA TRP A 223 -13.88 7.94 0.55
C TRP A 223 -15.21 8.63 0.87
N SER A 224 -15.33 9.95 0.67
CA SER A 224 -16.51 10.74 1.06
C SER A 224 -17.82 10.27 0.41
N GLU A 225 -17.74 9.55 -0.72
CA GLU A 225 -18.92 8.99 -1.41
C GLU A 225 -19.45 7.70 -0.78
N GLY A 226 -18.72 7.06 0.15
CA GLY A 226 -19.16 5.83 0.82
C GLY A 226 -19.35 4.61 -0.10
N LYS A 227 -18.68 4.60 -1.26
CA LYS A 227 -18.74 3.51 -2.25
C LYS A 227 -17.60 2.50 -2.05
N TRP A 228 -17.70 1.38 -2.77
CA TRP A 228 -16.65 0.35 -2.86
C TRP A 228 -15.34 0.84 -3.50
N HIS A 229 -15.42 1.94 -4.25
CA HIS A 229 -14.28 2.60 -4.87
C HIS A 229 -14.26 4.06 -4.45
N PRO A 230 -13.07 4.68 -4.35
CA PRO A 230 -12.96 6.06 -3.97
C PRO A 230 -13.49 6.99 -5.06
N LYS A 231 -13.74 8.26 -4.67
CA LYS A 231 -14.17 9.32 -5.57
C LYS A 231 -13.20 9.45 -6.74
N VAL A 232 -13.76 9.48 -7.95
CA VAL A 232 -13.01 9.71 -9.18
C VAL A 232 -12.98 11.21 -9.47
N TYR A 233 -11.79 11.80 -9.50
CA TYR A 233 -11.60 13.17 -9.97
C TYR A 233 -11.59 13.21 -11.49
N ARG A 234 -12.43 14.06 -12.08
CA ARG A 234 -12.45 14.33 -13.52
C ARG A 234 -11.68 15.61 -13.82
N ALA A 235 -11.46 15.88 -15.10
CA ALA A 235 -10.80 17.12 -15.55
C ALA A 235 -11.47 18.39 -14.99
N VAL A 236 -12.81 18.40 -14.90
CA VAL A 236 -13.58 19.53 -14.35
C VAL A 236 -13.41 19.70 -12.83
N ASP A 237 -13.01 18.64 -12.13
CA ASP A 237 -12.77 18.67 -10.69
C ASP A 237 -11.33 19.10 -10.37
N THR A 238 -10.43 19.07 -11.34
CA THR A 238 -8.99 19.23 -11.12
C THR A 238 -8.58 20.70 -11.24
N SER A 239 -8.17 21.30 -10.12
CA SER A 239 -7.58 22.65 -10.08
C SER A 239 -6.31 22.68 -9.25
N PHE A 240 -5.52 23.75 -9.41
CA PHE A 240 -4.32 23.96 -8.60
C PHE A 240 -4.68 24.10 -7.11
N GLU A 241 -5.79 24.78 -6.81
CA GLU A 241 -6.31 24.96 -5.46
C GLU A 241 -6.72 23.63 -4.83
N LEU A 242 -7.33 22.72 -5.60
CA LEU A 242 -7.66 21.38 -5.12
C LEU A 242 -6.38 20.62 -4.77
N LEU A 243 -5.39 20.57 -5.67
CA LEU A 243 -4.13 19.86 -5.42
C LEU A 243 -3.41 20.42 -4.19
N LYS A 244 -3.38 21.75 -4.04
CA LYS A 244 -2.79 22.42 -2.87
C LYS A 244 -3.55 22.08 -1.58
N SER A 245 -4.89 22.05 -1.64
CA SER A 245 -5.74 21.67 -0.50
C SER A 245 -5.46 20.23 -0.06
N ILE A 246 -5.43 19.29 -1.00
CA ILE A 246 -5.13 17.88 -0.71
C ILE A 246 -3.70 17.73 -0.15
N ALA A 247 -2.72 18.41 -0.73
CA ALA A 247 -1.33 18.39 -0.26
C ALA A 247 -1.11 19.03 1.12
N SER A 248 -2.06 19.83 1.61
CA SER A 248 -2.02 20.43 2.95
C SER A 248 -2.69 19.58 4.04
N ILE A 249 -3.27 18.43 3.69
CA ILE A 249 -3.93 17.56 4.67
C ILE A 249 -2.87 16.90 5.56
N ASP A 250 -3.01 17.12 6.86
CA ASP A 250 -2.16 16.62 7.92
C ASP A 250 -2.92 15.71 8.91
N GLU A 251 -4.10 15.23 8.53
CA GLU A 251 -4.90 14.27 9.30
C GLU A 251 -5.31 13.07 8.45
N SER A 252 -5.20 11.86 9.03
CA SER A 252 -5.81 10.64 8.52
C SER A 252 -7.16 10.44 9.21
N VAL A 253 -8.20 10.22 8.40
CA VAL A 253 -9.58 10.12 8.87
C VAL A 253 -10.15 8.76 8.44
N HIS A 254 -10.68 8.02 9.40
CA HIS A 254 -11.47 6.80 9.17
C HIS A 254 -12.85 6.96 9.79
N VAL A 255 -13.89 6.57 9.08
CA VAL A 255 -15.26 6.55 9.60
C VAL A 255 -15.66 5.08 9.78
N THR A 256 -16.03 4.69 11.00
CA THR A 256 -16.40 3.31 11.27
C THR A 256 -17.60 2.89 10.45
N SER A 257 -17.59 1.64 9.99
CA SER A 257 -18.66 1.11 9.15
C SER A 257 -19.92 0.69 9.90
N ASN A 258 -19.93 0.75 11.23
CA ASN A 258 -21.10 0.47 12.06
C ASN A 258 -22.13 1.60 12.01
N ALA A 259 -23.33 1.36 12.54
CA ALA A 259 -24.44 2.32 12.53
C ALA A 259 -24.15 3.67 13.21
N LYS A 260 -23.09 3.74 14.03
CA LYS A 260 -22.70 4.98 14.73
C LYS A 260 -21.86 5.92 13.86
N HIS A 261 -21.19 5.40 12.82
CA HIS A 261 -20.30 6.19 11.95
C HIS A 261 -19.33 7.08 12.72
N GLU A 262 -18.66 6.52 13.73
CA GLU A 262 -17.71 7.23 14.56
C GLU A 262 -16.49 7.63 13.72
N MET A 263 -16.14 8.91 13.75
CA MET A 263 -14.99 9.44 13.05
C MET A 263 -13.73 9.31 13.92
N GLN A 264 -12.78 8.52 13.45
CA GLN A 264 -11.44 8.41 14.02
C GLN A 264 -10.52 9.36 13.26
N ARG A 265 -9.88 10.30 13.99
CA ARG A 265 -8.90 11.23 13.43
C ARG A 265 -7.52 10.95 14.02
N ARG A 266 -6.51 10.96 13.17
CA ARG A 266 -5.11 10.79 13.56
C ARG A 266 -4.29 11.87 12.88
N PRO A 267 -3.55 12.71 13.62
CA PRO A 267 -2.59 13.61 13.01
C PRO A 267 -1.54 12.81 12.25
N CYS A 268 -1.34 13.13 10.97
CA CYS A 268 -0.24 12.67 10.12
C CYS A 268 1.03 13.48 10.41
N MET A 269 1.25 13.84 11.67
CA MET A 269 2.42 14.61 12.07
C MET A 269 3.59 13.67 12.36
N TRP A 270 4.75 14.06 11.85
CA TRP A 270 6.03 13.55 12.34
C TRP A 270 6.48 14.43 13.50
N ASN A 271 6.85 13.83 14.63
CA ASN A 271 7.51 14.54 15.75
C ASN A 271 8.96 14.86 15.39
#